data_AF-A0A235I988-F1
#
_entry.id   AF-A0A235I988-F1
#
_cell.length_a   1.000
_cell.length_b   1.000
_cell.length_c   1.000
_cell.angle_alpha   90.00
_cell.angle_beta   90.00
_cell.angle_gamma   90.00
#
_symmetry.space_group_name_H-M   'P 1'
#
loop_
_entity.id
_entity.type
_entity.pdbx_description
1 polymer ?
#
loop_
_entity_poly.entity_id
_entity_poly.type
_entity_poly.pdbx_seq_one_letter_code
_entity_poly.pdbx_strand_id
1 'polypeptide(L)'
;MRFGFFTLCVLALATTSGHAAQSPKIPALVMTSPDSAFANYEDKCSNGGNLDNVNRDKFLKLMLANKKSKLSQLKVALLNEIKQSGDEPRGEGVHIGEWNQTFHDRSGCGTNTNSYSAFVVTVTGGNANHTVVKYLVTIDDDDNAGKRTLKIRDIRPIKLRNDN
;
A
#
# COMPACT_ATOMS: atom_id res chain seq x y z
N MET A 1 -9.54 78.88 -7.85
CA MET A 1 -9.05 77.71 -7.08
C MET A 1 -10.22 76.76 -6.89
N ARG A 2 -10.23 75.61 -7.58
CA ARG A 2 -11.30 74.60 -7.47
C ARG A 2 -10.69 73.31 -6.94
N PHE A 3 -11.19 72.84 -5.81
CA PHE A 3 -10.79 71.58 -5.17
C PHE A 3 -11.41 70.41 -5.94
N GLY A 4 -10.57 69.53 -6.48
CA GLY A 4 -10.97 68.27 -7.11
C GLY A 4 -11.19 67.19 -6.06
N PHE A 5 -12.38 66.62 -6.04
CA PHE A 5 -12.75 65.47 -5.21
C PHE A 5 -11.96 64.23 -5.66
N PHE A 6 -11.20 63.63 -4.74
CA PHE A 6 -10.63 62.29 -4.94
C PHE A 6 -11.69 61.25 -4.61
N THR A 7 -12.20 60.55 -5.63
CA THR A 7 -13.06 59.38 -5.46
C THR A 7 -12.19 58.18 -5.09
N LEU A 8 -12.26 57.75 -3.83
CA LEU A 8 -11.58 56.56 -3.32
C LEU A 8 -12.30 55.31 -3.85
N CYS A 9 -11.71 54.63 -4.83
CA CYS A 9 -12.23 53.37 -5.36
C CYS A 9 -11.86 52.24 -4.39
N VAL A 10 -12.77 51.87 -3.49
CA VAL A 10 -12.60 50.74 -2.58
C VAL A 10 -12.66 49.45 -3.41
N LEU A 11 -11.51 48.81 -3.64
CA LEU A 11 -11.48 47.43 -4.13
C LEU A 11 -12.08 46.54 -3.05
N ALA A 12 -13.30 46.06 -3.28
CA ALA A 12 -13.86 44.96 -2.51
C ALA A 12 -13.00 43.72 -2.77
N LEU A 13 -12.19 43.33 -1.79
CA LEU A 13 -11.59 42.00 -1.75
C LEU A 13 -12.75 41.00 -1.65
N ALA A 14 -13.11 40.40 -2.78
CA ALA A 14 -13.91 39.19 -2.79
C ALA A 14 -13.08 38.09 -2.13
N THR A 15 -13.23 37.92 -0.81
CA THR A 15 -12.75 36.72 -0.13
C THR A 15 -13.60 35.58 -0.64
N THR A 16 -13.14 34.88 -1.68
CA THR A 16 -13.60 33.52 -1.94
C THR A 16 -13.21 32.73 -0.70
N SER A 17 -14.18 32.48 0.18
CA SER A 17 -14.08 31.48 1.21
C SER A 17 -13.80 30.17 0.49
N GLY A 18 -12.51 29.85 0.37
CA GLY A 18 -12.05 28.53 -0.01
C GLY A 18 -12.70 27.60 0.99
N HIS A 19 -13.74 26.90 0.56
CA HIS A 19 -14.23 25.76 1.31
C HIS A 19 -12.99 24.91 1.51
N ALA A 20 -12.59 24.70 2.77
CA ALA A 20 -11.57 23.72 3.07
C ALA A 20 -12.07 22.44 2.39
N ALA A 21 -11.41 22.05 1.29
CA ALA A 21 -11.81 20.89 0.53
C ALA A 21 -11.84 19.75 1.54
N GLN A 22 -13.04 19.28 1.87
CA GLN A 22 -13.21 18.24 2.86
C GLN A 22 -12.35 17.09 2.40
N SER A 23 -11.32 16.73 3.17
CA SER A 23 -10.40 15.67 2.79
C SER A 23 -11.24 14.47 2.36
N PRO A 24 -11.12 14.02 1.11
CA PRO A 24 -12.03 13.07 0.55
C PRO A 24 -12.09 11.82 1.41
N LYS A 25 -13.31 11.37 1.72
CA LYS A 25 -13.54 10.22 2.57
C LYS A 25 -12.92 8.99 1.91
N ILE A 26 -11.97 8.35 2.60
CA ILE A 26 -11.38 7.09 2.15
C ILE A 26 -12.51 6.05 2.05
N PRO A 27 -12.79 5.50 0.85
CA PRO A 27 -13.87 4.53 0.69
C PRO A 27 -13.54 3.22 1.39
N ALA A 28 -14.58 2.48 1.76
CA ALA A 28 -14.42 1.19 2.41
C ALA A 28 -13.83 0.17 1.43
N LEU A 29 -12.68 -0.41 1.79
CA LEU A 29 -12.15 -1.59 1.12
C LEU A 29 -13.10 -2.79 1.25
N VAL A 30 -13.40 -3.44 0.12
CA VAL A 30 -14.19 -4.67 0.02
C VAL A 30 -13.32 -5.78 -0.53
N MET A 31 -13.12 -6.86 0.24
CA MET A 31 -12.42 -8.05 -0.23
C MET A 31 -13.28 -8.79 -1.27
N THR A 32 -12.71 -9.11 -2.43
CA THR A 32 -13.37 -9.91 -3.48
C THR A 32 -12.91 -11.34 -3.51
N SER A 33 -11.71 -11.60 -3.00
CA SER A 33 -11.14 -12.93 -2.80
C SER A 33 -10.15 -12.88 -1.63
N PRO A 34 -9.55 -14.01 -1.22
CA PRO A 34 -8.47 -14.00 -0.22
C PRO A 34 -7.26 -13.13 -0.60
N ASP A 35 -7.06 -12.87 -1.90
CA ASP A 35 -5.88 -12.16 -2.43
C ASP A 35 -6.24 -10.95 -3.32
N SER A 36 -7.47 -10.46 -3.25
CA SER A 36 -7.91 -9.28 -4.00
C SER A 36 -9.00 -8.49 -3.28
N ALA A 37 -9.02 -7.19 -3.52
CA ALA A 37 -10.00 -6.26 -2.99
C ALA A 37 -10.23 -5.09 -3.94
N PHE A 38 -11.31 -4.34 -3.73
CA PHE A 38 -11.50 -3.04 -4.38
C PHE A 38 -12.01 -1.99 -3.40
N ALA A 39 -11.89 -0.72 -3.79
CA ALA A 39 -12.57 0.40 -3.16
C ALA A 39 -13.04 1.38 -4.26
N ASN A 40 -14.25 1.92 -4.12
CA ASN A 40 -14.82 2.85 -5.10
C ASN A 40 -14.80 4.28 -4.55
N TYR A 41 -14.06 5.16 -5.19
CA TYR A 41 -13.97 6.59 -4.87
C TYR A 41 -15.04 7.35 -5.65
N GLU A 42 -15.68 8.31 -4.98
CA GLU A 42 -16.65 9.20 -5.61
C GLU A 42 -15.98 10.16 -6.59
N ASP A 43 -14.80 10.68 -6.20
CA ASP A 43 -13.99 11.53 -7.06
C ASP A 43 -13.05 10.69 -7.92
N LYS A 44 -13.38 10.64 -9.21
CA LYS A 44 -12.61 9.91 -10.22
C LYS A 44 -11.29 10.57 -10.56
N CYS A 45 -11.05 11.84 -10.20
CA CYS A 45 -9.84 12.58 -10.57
C CYS A 45 -8.90 12.91 -9.40
N SER A 46 -9.41 13.24 -8.20
CA SER A 46 -8.55 13.81 -7.15
C SER A 46 -7.97 12.83 -6.13
N ASN A 47 -8.36 11.54 -6.14
CA ASN A 47 -7.89 10.56 -5.13
C ASN A 47 -7.18 9.33 -5.65
N GLY A 48 -7.28 9.05 -6.94
CA GLY A 48 -6.56 7.93 -7.54
C GLY A 48 -5.05 8.08 -7.57
N GLY A 49 -4.59 9.33 -7.69
CA GLY A 49 -3.17 9.66 -7.82
C GLY A 49 -2.39 9.65 -6.50
N ASN A 50 -3.09 9.61 -5.36
CA ASN A 50 -2.45 9.59 -4.06
C ASN A 50 -2.35 8.14 -3.55
N LEU A 51 -1.18 7.81 -3.01
CA LEU A 51 -0.85 6.54 -2.38
C LEU A 51 -1.86 6.32 -1.22
N ASP A 52 -2.92 5.52 -1.41
CA ASP A 52 -3.85 5.19 -0.34
C ASP A 52 -3.23 4.09 0.51
N ASN A 53 -2.29 4.51 1.35
CA ASN A 53 -1.61 3.64 2.29
C ASN A 53 -2.62 2.99 3.26
N VAL A 54 -3.73 3.66 3.57
CA VAL A 54 -4.74 3.15 4.52
C VAL A 54 -5.43 1.90 3.96
N ASN A 55 -5.95 1.97 2.74
CA ASN A 55 -6.59 0.81 2.11
C ASN A 55 -5.57 -0.28 1.75
N ARG A 56 -4.33 0.08 1.38
CA ARG A 56 -3.26 -0.91 1.18
C ARG A 56 -2.91 -1.66 2.47
N ASP A 57 -2.69 -0.96 3.58
CA ASP A 57 -2.40 -1.58 4.88
C ASP A 57 -3.56 -2.45 5.35
N LYS A 58 -4.80 -1.97 5.15
CA LYS A 58 -6.01 -2.75 5.47
C LYS A 58 -6.09 -4.02 4.65
N PHE A 59 -5.83 -3.95 3.35
CA PHE A 59 -5.80 -5.11 2.46
C PHE A 59 -4.78 -6.15 2.92
N LEU A 60 -3.55 -5.72 3.22
CA LEU A 60 -2.48 -6.60 3.69
C LEU A 60 -2.81 -7.30 5.01
N LYS A 61 -3.39 -6.55 5.97
CA LYS A 61 -3.87 -7.13 7.25
C LYS A 61 -4.97 -8.16 7.02
N LEU A 62 -5.92 -7.88 6.13
CA LEU A 62 -7.01 -8.82 5.82
C LEU A 62 -6.51 -10.08 5.11
N MET A 63 -5.52 -9.95 4.21
CA MET A 63 -4.87 -11.12 3.61
C MET A 63 -4.20 -11.98 4.68
N LEU A 64 -3.39 -11.40 5.57
CA LEU A 64 -2.71 -12.14 6.63
C LEU A 64 -3.66 -12.86 7.59
N ALA A 65 -4.81 -12.24 7.89
CA ALA A 65 -5.86 -12.85 8.71
C ALA A 65 -6.63 -13.97 8.01
N ASN A 66 -6.69 -13.95 6.67
CA ASN A 66 -7.39 -14.96 5.89
C ASN A 66 -6.49 -16.17 5.59
N LYS A 67 -6.78 -17.31 6.24
CA LYS A 67 -6.03 -18.58 6.07
C LYS A 67 -5.98 -19.12 4.63
N LYS A 68 -6.86 -18.64 3.74
CA LYS A 68 -6.89 -19.02 2.33
C LYS A 68 -6.07 -18.08 1.44
N SER A 69 -5.54 -16.97 1.97
CA SER A 69 -4.69 -16.09 1.18
C SER A 69 -3.32 -16.72 0.95
N LYS A 70 -2.71 -16.41 -0.18
CA LYS A 70 -1.34 -16.86 -0.49
C LYS A 70 -0.34 -16.34 0.54
N LEU A 71 -0.54 -15.14 1.06
CA LEU A 71 0.37 -14.53 2.03
C LEU A 71 0.30 -15.21 3.41
N SER A 72 -0.90 -15.58 3.86
CA SER A 72 -1.08 -16.35 5.10
C SER A 72 -0.53 -17.77 4.94
N GLN A 73 -0.80 -18.43 3.81
CA GLN A 73 -0.26 -19.75 3.50
C GLN A 73 1.28 -19.76 3.43
N LEU A 74 1.88 -18.74 2.82
CA LEU A 74 3.34 -18.57 2.80
C LEU A 74 3.92 -18.44 4.21
N LYS A 75 3.29 -17.62 5.07
CA LYS A 75 3.73 -17.45 6.47
C LYS A 75 3.70 -18.79 7.22
N VAL A 76 2.63 -19.57 7.05
CA VAL A 76 2.51 -20.91 7.67
C VAL A 76 3.55 -21.87 7.12
N ALA A 77 3.78 -21.90 5.81
CA ALA A 77 4.76 -22.77 5.17
C ALA A 77 6.18 -22.48 5.69
N LEU A 78 6.57 -21.21 5.77
CA LEU A 78 7.88 -20.79 6.27
C LEU A 78 8.06 -21.09 7.76
N LEU A 79 7.01 -20.94 8.58
CA LEU A 79 7.06 -21.34 9.99
C LEU A 79 7.24 -22.85 10.17
N ASN A 80 6.64 -23.65 9.29
CA ASN A 80 6.84 -25.10 9.30
C ASN A 80 8.25 -25.47 8.83
N GLU A 81 8.80 -24.78 7.83
CA GLU A 81 10.19 -24.96 7.39
C GLU A 81 11.19 -24.73 8.53
N ILE A 82 11.03 -23.64 9.31
CA ILE A 82 11.86 -23.36 10.49
C ILE A 82 11.80 -24.52 11.49
N LYS A 83 10.59 -25.01 11.82
CA LYS A 83 10.44 -26.11 12.77
C LYS A 83 11.08 -27.41 12.25
N GLN A 84 11.01 -27.65 10.94
CA GLN A 84 11.59 -28.83 10.32
C GLN A 84 13.12 -28.80 10.25
N SER A 85 13.75 -27.62 10.23
CA SER A 85 15.22 -27.51 10.31
C SER A 85 15.77 -27.77 11.72
N GLY A 86 14.90 -27.86 12.74
CA GLY A 86 15.30 -27.95 14.14
C GLY A 86 15.67 -26.60 14.75
N ASP A 87 15.45 -25.50 14.02
CA ASP A 87 15.61 -24.15 14.53
C ASP A 87 14.34 -23.70 15.29
N GLU A 88 14.51 -22.76 16.22
CA GLU A 88 13.39 -22.12 16.90
C GLU A 88 13.07 -20.76 16.27
N PRO A 89 11.80 -20.43 15.96
CA PRO A 89 11.44 -19.11 15.47
C PRO A 89 11.69 -18.05 16.54
N ARG A 90 12.34 -16.94 16.18
CA ARG A 90 12.48 -15.79 17.08
C ARG A 90 11.34 -14.81 16.86
N GLY A 91 10.62 -14.45 17.93
CA GLY A 91 9.43 -13.59 17.83
C GLY A 91 8.35 -14.26 16.98
N GLU A 92 7.88 -13.59 15.92
CA GLU A 92 6.94 -14.21 14.99
C GLU A 92 7.59 -15.22 14.02
N GLY A 93 8.92 -15.35 13.97
CA GLY A 93 9.66 -16.28 13.11
C GLY A 93 9.67 -15.96 11.61
N VAL A 94 8.60 -15.38 11.09
CA VAL A 94 8.46 -14.94 9.69
C VAL A 94 7.98 -13.51 9.67
N HIS A 95 8.70 -12.63 8.99
CA HIS A 95 8.38 -11.21 8.89
C HIS A 95 8.25 -10.81 7.44
N ILE A 96 7.26 -9.98 7.15
CA ILE A 96 7.12 -9.30 5.87
C ILE A 96 7.65 -7.89 6.10
N GLY A 97 8.68 -7.52 5.33
CA GLY A 97 9.31 -6.22 5.43
C GLY A 97 8.42 -5.08 4.91
N GLU A 98 9.03 -3.91 4.80
CA GLU A 98 8.34 -2.71 4.32
C GLU A 98 7.91 -2.85 2.86
N TRP A 99 6.71 -2.34 2.57
CA TRP A 99 6.13 -2.33 1.23
C TRP A 99 6.61 -1.09 0.47
N ASN A 100 7.52 -1.32 -0.47
CA ASN A 100 8.13 -0.27 -1.28
C ASN A 100 7.46 -0.21 -2.65
N GLN A 101 7.18 1.01 -3.15
CA GLN A 101 6.67 1.18 -4.51
C GLN A 101 7.75 0.76 -5.51
N THR A 102 7.44 -0.21 -6.36
CA THR A 102 8.36 -0.75 -7.38
C THR A 102 7.95 -0.42 -8.80
N PHE A 103 6.71 0.04 -9.00
CA PHE A 103 6.21 0.54 -10.27
C PHE A 103 5.17 1.64 -10.02
N HIS A 104 5.18 2.66 -10.87
CA HIS A 104 4.21 3.74 -10.91
C HIS A 104 4.04 4.22 -12.34
N ASP A 105 2.82 4.13 -12.85
CA ASP A 105 2.40 4.76 -14.09
C ASP A 105 1.09 5.52 -13.87
N ARG A 106 0.97 6.68 -14.50
CA ARG A 106 -0.18 7.57 -14.42
C ARG A 106 -0.64 7.97 -15.80
N SER A 107 -1.81 7.48 -16.20
CA SER A 107 -2.44 7.77 -17.48
C SER A 107 -3.66 8.68 -17.29
N GLY A 108 -3.41 9.96 -17.01
CA GLY A 108 -4.45 10.99 -16.95
C GLY A 108 -5.16 11.10 -15.59
N CYS A 109 -6.45 11.47 -15.62
CA CYS A 109 -7.28 11.59 -14.43
C CYS A 109 -7.68 10.19 -13.95
N GLY A 110 -7.41 9.88 -12.67
CA GLY A 110 -7.98 8.69 -12.01
C GLY A 110 -7.44 7.34 -12.46
N THR A 111 -6.50 7.30 -13.39
CA THR A 111 -5.95 6.05 -13.90
C THR A 111 -4.49 5.96 -13.52
N ASN A 112 -4.19 5.06 -12.60
CA ASN A 112 -2.84 4.80 -12.13
C ASN A 112 -2.62 3.30 -12.02
N THR A 113 -1.46 2.85 -12.43
CA THR A 113 -1.01 1.47 -12.22
C THR A 113 0.17 1.52 -11.28
N ASN A 114 0.01 0.92 -10.10
CA ASN A 114 1.06 0.91 -9.08
C ASN A 114 1.40 -0.51 -8.70
N SER A 115 2.64 -0.70 -8.30
CA SER A 115 3.07 -1.94 -7.69
C SER A 115 3.86 -1.71 -6.43
N TYR A 116 3.68 -2.58 -5.46
CA TYR A 116 4.43 -2.56 -4.20
C TYR A 116 5.02 -3.93 -3.93
N SER A 117 6.30 -3.95 -3.58
CA SER A 117 6.99 -5.18 -3.21
C SER A 117 7.51 -5.12 -1.78
N ALA A 118 7.49 -6.27 -1.11
CA ALA A 118 8.10 -6.47 0.19
C ALA A 118 8.86 -7.80 0.23
N PHE A 119 10.02 -7.80 0.89
CA PHE A 119 10.74 -9.03 1.19
C PHE A 119 10.03 -9.80 2.31
N VAL A 120 10.02 -11.13 2.21
CA VAL A 120 9.63 -12.03 3.29
C VAL A 120 10.89 -12.66 3.84
N VAL A 121 11.12 -12.47 5.13
CA VAL A 121 12.31 -12.93 5.85
C VAL A 121 11.92 -13.94 6.92
N THR A 122 12.74 -14.96 7.11
CA THR A 122 12.69 -15.86 8.26
C THR A 122 13.72 -15.42 9.27
N VAL A 123 13.35 -15.42 10.55
CA VAL A 123 14.22 -15.06 11.67
C VAL A 123 14.22 -16.21 12.66
N THR A 124 15.34 -16.92 12.76
CA THR A 124 15.52 -18.03 13.70
C THR A 124 16.44 -17.64 14.86
N GLY A 125 16.26 -18.33 15.99
CA GLY A 125 17.01 -18.14 17.23
C GLY A 125 17.96 -19.30 17.55
N GLY A 126 19.04 -18.96 18.26
CA GLY A 126 20.13 -19.83 18.71
C GLY A 126 21.19 -18.98 19.43
N ASN A 127 22.48 -19.33 19.36
CA ASN A 127 23.57 -18.48 19.89
C ASN A 127 23.75 -17.16 19.10
N ALA A 128 23.26 -17.08 17.86
CA ALA A 128 23.19 -15.89 17.04
C ALA A 128 21.85 -15.83 16.30
N ASN A 129 21.43 -14.63 15.90
CA ASN A 129 20.21 -14.46 15.10
C ASN A 129 20.54 -14.72 13.62
N HIS A 130 19.77 -15.61 13.00
CA HIS A 130 19.91 -15.90 11.58
C HIS A 130 18.68 -15.33 10.85
N THR A 131 18.91 -14.27 10.07
CA THR A 131 17.89 -13.64 9.23
C THR A 131 18.15 -14.00 7.78
N VAL A 132 17.18 -14.66 7.14
CA VAL A 132 17.29 -15.09 5.74
C VAL A 132 16.14 -14.51 4.95
N VAL A 133 16.46 -13.81 3.87
CA VAL A 133 15.48 -13.36 2.89
C VAL A 133 15.06 -14.56 2.03
N LYS A 134 13.77 -14.89 2.03
CA LYS A 134 13.24 -16.09 1.37
C LYS A 134 12.45 -15.78 0.11
N TYR A 135 11.61 -14.74 0.13
CA TYR A 135 10.72 -14.40 -0.98
C TYR A 135 10.63 -12.89 -1.21
N LEU A 136 10.30 -12.48 -2.44
CA LEU A 136 9.73 -11.16 -2.73
C LEU A 136 8.25 -11.34 -3.05
N VAL A 137 7.39 -10.68 -2.29
CA VAL A 137 5.96 -10.59 -2.58
C VAL A 137 5.72 -9.28 -3.30
N THR A 138 4.85 -9.30 -4.30
CA THR A 138 4.42 -8.08 -4.98
C THR A 138 2.90 -8.03 -5.12
N ILE A 139 2.33 -6.87 -4.82
CA ILE A 139 0.92 -6.54 -5.05
C ILE A 139 0.80 -5.44 -6.10
N ASP A 140 -0.31 -5.48 -6.82
CA ASP A 140 -0.78 -4.38 -7.67
C ASP A 140 -1.81 -3.56 -6.92
N ASP A 141 -1.78 -2.25 -7.16
CA ASP A 141 -2.59 -1.22 -6.51
C ASP A 141 -3.03 -0.21 -7.58
N ASP A 142 -3.96 -0.66 -8.41
CA ASP A 142 -4.38 0.03 -9.62
C ASP A 142 -5.63 0.86 -9.34
N ASP A 143 -5.69 2.08 -9.85
CA ASP A 143 -6.94 2.84 -9.94
C ASP A 143 -7.31 3.02 -11.40
N ASN A 144 -8.59 2.84 -11.69
CA ASN A 144 -9.18 3.11 -12.98
C ASN A 144 -10.49 3.88 -12.78
N ALA A 145 -10.41 5.19 -13.00
CA ALA A 145 -11.52 6.13 -12.94
C ALA A 145 -12.32 6.03 -11.62
N GLY A 146 -11.61 5.94 -10.49
CA GLY A 146 -12.19 5.87 -9.14
C GLY A 146 -12.49 4.45 -8.67
N LYS A 147 -12.24 3.42 -9.47
CA LYS A 147 -12.25 2.04 -8.99
C LYS A 147 -10.83 1.56 -8.72
N ARG A 148 -10.44 1.60 -7.45
CA ARG A 148 -9.15 1.07 -7.00
C ARG A 148 -9.24 -0.43 -6.77
N THR A 149 -8.26 -1.17 -7.26
CA THR A 149 -8.14 -2.63 -7.12
C THR A 149 -6.79 -2.96 -6.51
N LEU A 150 -6.82 -3.73 -5.43
CA LEU A 150 -5.63 -4.25 -4.77
C LEU A 150 -5.59 -5.76 -4.99
N LYS A 151 -4.47 -6.31 -5.45
CA LYS A 151 -4.35 -7.74 -5.77
C LYS A 151 -2.93 -8.26 -5.57
N ILE A 152 -2.79 -9.49 -5.09
CA ILE A 152 -1.50 -10.18 -5.14
C ILE A 152 -1.14 -10.50 -6.60
N ARG A 153 0.00 -9.99 -7.05
CA ARG A 153 0.53 -10.33 -8.37
C ARG A 153 1.37 -11.58 -8.30
N ASP A 154 2.40 -11.55 -7.45
CA ASP A 154 3.43 -12.57 -7.43
C ASP A 154 4.05 -12.78 -6.05
N ILE A 155 4.50 -14.01 -5.81
CA ILE A 155 5.34 -14.41 -4.68
C ILE A 155 6.50 -15.21 -5.27
N ARG A 156 7.65 -14.57 -5.43
CA ARG A 156 8.83 -15.20 -6.01
C ARG A 156 9.85 -15.59 -4.96
N PRO A 157 10.40 -16.82 -4.97
CA PRO A 157 11.51 -17.18 -4.11
C PRO A 157 12.75 -16.38 -4.51
N ILE A 158 13.56 -16.01 -3.52
CA ILE A 158 14.84 -15.36 -3.72
C ILE A 158 15.92 -16.41 -3.54
N LYS A 159 16.69 -16.61 -4.61
CA LYS A 159 17.93 -17.39 -4.56
C LYS A 159 19.02 -16.44 -4.09
N LEU A 160 19.39 -16.53 -2.82
CA LEU A 160 20.61 -15.90 -2.34
C LEU A 160 21.81 -16.64 -2.98
N ARG A 161 22.85 -15.90 -3.37
CA ARG A 161 24.12 -16.53 -3.76
C ARG A 161 24.66 -17.26 -2.53
N ASN A 162 24.97 -18.54 -2.70
CA ASN A 162 25.81 -19.22 -1.72
C ASN A 162 27.23 -18.70 -1.93
N ASP A 163 27.69 -17.86 -1.00
CA ASP A 163 29.10 -17.50 -0.91
C ASP A 163 29.83 -18.69 -0.26
N ASN A 164 29.98 -19.79 -1.03
CA ASN A 164 30.90 -20.88 -0.70
C ASN A 164 32.24 -20.62 -1.38
#